data_AF-A0A529LIC0-F1
#
_entry.id   AF-A0A529LIC0-F1
#
_cell.length_a   1.000
_cell.length_b   1.000
_cell.length_c   1.000
_cell.angle_alpha   90.00
_cell.angle_beta   90.00
_cell.angle_gamma   90.00
#
_symmetry.space_group_name_H-M   'P 1'
#
loop_
_entity.id
_entity.type
_entity.pdbx_description
1 polymer ?
#
loop_
_entity_poly.entity_id
_entity_poly.type
_entity_poly.pdbx_seq_one_letter_code
_entity_poly.pdbx_strand_id
1 'polypeptide(L)'
;DRRVLNGIFWVLRSGAPWRDLPENYGPRTTCYNRFVRWRRAGVWDRIMDALAAGRDAAVQMIDTSVVRVHQHGACIADNTQQDMGRSRGGLTSKIHAVVNSNGLPVHLALTPGEAHDNRLCSVLLSALLPGTMLLTDRGYDADWIR
;
A
#
# COMPACT_ATOMS: atom_id res chain seq x y z
N ASP A 1 15.11 -17.12 -9.55
CA ASP A 1 14.32 -15.98 -9.00
C ASP A 1 13.47 -16.27 -7.76
N ARG A 2 12.71 -17.39 -7.67
CA ARG A 2 11.80 -17.68 -6.55
C ARG A 2 12.41 -17.57 -5.15
N ARG A 3 13.66 -18.04 -4.96
CA ARG A 3 14.38 -17.95 -3.67
C ARG A 3 14.53 -16.51 -3.16
N VAL A 4 14.93 -15.59 -4.05
CA VAL A 4 15.13 -14.17 -3.74
C VAL A 4 13.79 -13.50 -3.44
N LEU A 5 12.74 -13.82 -4.21
CA LEU A 5 11.40 -13.30 -3.96
C LEU A 5 10.85 -13.77 -2.60
N ASN A 6 11.05 -15.04 -2.25
CA ASN A 6 10.67 -15.54 -0.94
C ASN A 6 11.42 -14.83 0.19
N GLY A 7 12.70 -14.50 -0.01
CA GLY A 7 13.46 -13.69 0.95
C GLY A 7 12.88 -12.29 1.13
N ILE A 8 12.48 -11.64 0.03
CA ILE A 8 11.79 -10.34 0.08
C ILE A 8 10.47 -10.48 0.85
N PHE A 9 9.63 -11.47 0.53
CA PHE A 9 8.35 -11.67 1.22
C PHE A 9 8.52 -12.01 2.70
N TRP A 10 9.56 -12.75 3.07
CA TRP A 10 9.87 -13.02 4.47
C TRP A 10 10.12 -11.72 5.23
N VAL A 11 10.96 -10.83 4.70
CA VAL A 11 11.24 -9.51 5.31
C VAL A 11 9.97 -8.66 5.39
N LEU A 12 9.19 -8.59 4.31
CA LEU A 12 7.96 -7.78 4.27
C LEU A 12 6.90 -8.29 5.25
N ARG A 13 6.82 -9.61 5.48
CA ARG A 13 5.87 -10.21 6.42
C ARG A 13 6.31 -10.11 7.88
N SER A 14 7.61 -10.25 8.14
CA SER A 14 8.15 -10.26 9.50
C SER A 14 8.44 -8.85 10.04
N GLY A 15 8.68 -7.88 9.16
CA GLY A 15 9.18 -6.56 9.53
C GLY A 15 10.64 -6.58 10.03
N ALA A 16 11.34 -7.72 9.92
CA ALA A 16 12.71 -7.84 10.39
C ALA A 16 13.68 -7.00 9.53
N PRO A 17 14.78 -6.50 10.11
CA PRO A 17 15.84 -5.86 9.34
C PRO A 17 16.36 -6.77 8.24
N TRP A 18 16.72 -6.22 7.07
CA TRP A 18 17.36 -6.98 5.98
C TRP A 18 18.62 -7.73 6.41
N ARG A 19 19.29 -7.27 7.48
CA ARG A 19 20.47 -7.94 8.06
C ARG A 19 20.15 -9.30 8.64
N ASP A 20 18.91 -9.51 9.07
CA ASP A 20 18.45 -10.71 9.77
C ASP A 20 17.74 -11.68 8.80
N LEU A 21 17.85 -11.42 7.49
CA LEU A 21 17.34 -12.32 6.46
C LEU A 21 18.02 -13.70 6.57
N PRO A 22 17.24 -14.80 6.68
CA PRO A 22 17.81 -16.14 6.72
C PRO A 22 18.66 -16.47 5.49
N GLU A 23 19.83 -17.09 5.72
CA GLU A 23 20.83 -17.38 4.69
C GLU A 23 20.31 -18.30 3.58
N ASN A 24 19.30 -19.12 3.87
CA ASN A 24 18.66 -20.00 2.89
C ASN A 24 17.98 -19.24 1.74
N TYR A 25 17.72 -17.94 1.89
CA TYR A 25 17.23 -17.07 0.80
C TYR A 25 18.36 -16.46 -0.05
N GLY A 26 19.61 -16.63 0.37
CA GLY A 26 20.80 -16.07 -0.26
C GLY A 26 21.20 -14.71 0.32
N PRO A 27 22.16 -14.01 -0.32
CA PRO A 27 22.71 -12.78 0.24
C PRO A 27 21.64 -11.69 0.41
N ARG A 28 21.57 -11.09 1.60
CA ARG A 28 20.66 -9.99 1.92
C ARG A 28 20.73 -8.83 0.93
N THR A 29 21.94 -8.52 0.45
CA THR A 29 22.19 -7.44 -0.52
C THR A 29 21.54 -7.75 -1.86
N THR A 30 21.53 -9.01 -2.30
CA THR A 30 20.83 -9.44 -3.51
C THR A 30 19.33 -9.25 -3.39
N CYS A 31 18.73 -9.64 -2.26
CA CYS A 31 17.30 -9.46 -2.02
C CYS A 31 16.91 -7.98 -1.95
N TYR A 32 17.65 -7.19 -1.18
CA TYR A 32 17.44 -5.74 -1.08
C TYR A 32 17.58 -5.03 -2.42
N ASN A 33 18.67 -5.28 -3.16
CA ASN A 33 18.91 -4.64 -4.46
C ASN A 33 17.83 -5.02 -5.48
N ARG A 34 17.35 -6.27 -5.45
CA ARG A 34 16.24 -6.72 -6.29
C ARG A 34 14.96 -5.94 -5.94
N PHE A 35 14.63 -5.85 -4.65
CA PHE A 35 13.45 -5.11 -4.16
C PHE A 35 13.48 -3.65 -4.63
N VAL A 36 14.60 -2.95 -4.39
CA VAL A 36 14.77 -1.53 -4.78
C VAL A 36 14.69 -1.36 -6.30
N ARG A 37 15.34 -2.22 -7.07
CA ARG A 37 15.31 -2.15 -8.53
C ARG A 37 13.90 -2.35 -9.08
N TRP A 38 13.16 -3.30 -8.52
CA TRP A 38 11.77 -3.58 -8.91
C TRP A 38 10.81 -2.46 -8.51
N ARG A 39 11.01 -1.87 -7.33
CA ARG A 39 10.27 -0.67 -6.87
C ARG A 39 10.50 0.51 -7.81
N ARG A 40 11.75 0.76 -8.22
CA ARG A 40 12.06 1.84 -9.18
C ARG A 40 11.51 1.58 -10.58
N ALA A 41 11.40 0.32 -10.97
CA ALA A 41 10.92 -0.08 -12.30
C ALA A 41 9.40 -0.35 -12.35
N GLY A 42 8.65 -0.01 -11.29
CA GLY A 42 7.19 -0.24 -11.21
C GLY A 42 6.79 -1.71 -11.38
N VAL A 43 7.66 -2.65 -11.00
CA VAL A 43 7.38 -4.09 -11.15
C VAL A 43 6.37 -4.54 -10.10
N TRP A 44 6.45 -4.00 -8.89
CA TRP A 44 5.51 -4.33 -7.82
C TRP A 44 4.09 -3.89 -8.16
N ASP A 45 3.93 -2.67 -8.69
CA ASP A 45 2.64 -2.13 -9.12
C ASP A 45 2.01 -3.04 -10.18
N ARG A 46 2.78 -3.39 -11.22
CA ARG A 46 2.32 -4.33 -12.27
C ARG A 46 1.94 -5.72 -11.74
N ILE A 47 2.63 -6.22 -10.72
CA ILE A 47 2.26 -7.49 -10.08
C ILE A 47 0.93 -7.35 -9.36
N MET A 48 0.72 -6.25 -8.64
CA MET A 48 -0.56 -5.97 -7.96
C MET A 48 -1.70 -5.85 -8.97
N ASP A 49 -1.50 -5.08 -10.04
CA ASP A 49 -2.49 -4.92 -11.12
C ASP A 49 -2.86 -6.27 -11.75
N ALA A 50 -1.85 -7.10 -12.06
CA ALA A 50 -2.07 -8.42 -12.64
C ALA A 50 -2.82 -9.37 -11.68
N LEU A 51 -2.57 -9.26 -10.38
CA LEU A 51 -3.28 -10.05 -9.36
C LEU A 51 -4.72 -9.56 -9.13
N ALA A 52 -4.98 -8.27 -9.37
CA ALA A 52 -6.30 -7.65 -9.26
C ALA A 52 -7.17 -7.93 -10.49
N ALA A 53 -6.60 -7.94 -11.71
CA ALA A 53 -7.33 -8.04 -12.97
C ALA A 53 -8.17 -9.32 -13.15
N GLY A 54 -7.83 -10.40 -12.45
CA GLY A 54 -8.52 -11.69 -12.57
C GLY A 54 -9.65 -11.94 -11.56
N ARG A 55 -10.13 -10.92 -10.84
CA ARG A 55 -11.00 -11.13 -9.67
C ARG A 55 -12.39 -10.55 -9.81
N ASP A 56 -13.32 -11.22 -9.15
CA ASP A 56 -14.71 -10.78 -9.00
C ASP A 56 -14.75 -9.38 -8.37
N ALA A 57 -15.42 -8.47 -9.07
CA ALA A 57 -15.60 -7.09 -8.67
C ALA A 57 -17.01 -6.82 -8.14
N ALA A 58 -17.90 -7.82 -8.04
CA ALA A 58 -19.29 -7.63 -7.65
C ALA A 58 -19.45 -6.83 -6.35
N VAL A 59 -18.55 -7.03 -5.38
CA VAL A 59 -18.42 -6.22 -4.17
C VAL A 59 -16.98 -5.76 -4.00
N GLN A 60 -16.81 -4.47 -3.74
CA GLN A 60 -15.54 -3.85 -3.38
C GLN A 60 -15.68 -3.09 -2.06
N MET A 61 -14.62 -3.09 -1.27
CA MET A 61 -14.58 -2.45 0.05
C MET A 61 -13.45 -1.44 0.09
N ILE A 62 -13.69 -0.27 0.66
CA ILE A 62 -12.66 0.75 0.90
C ILE A 62 -12.47 0.91 2.40
N ASP A 63 -11.20 0.91 2.82
CA ASP A 63 -10.80 1.28 4.17
C ASP A 63 -9.45 2.01 4.15
N THR A 64 -9.19 2.76 5.22
CA THR A 64 -7.91 3.45 5.44
C THR A 64 -7.29 3.09 6.77
N SER A 65 -5.99 2.77 6.73
CA SER A 65 -5.17 2.57 7.91
C SER A 65 -4.07 3.62 8.01
N VAL A 66 -3.83 4.12 9.22
CA VAL A 66 -2.75 5.08 9.51
C VAL A 66 -1.52 4.34 10.01
N VAL A 67 -0.37 4.58 9.38
CA VAL A 67 0.92 4.00 9.77
C VAL A 67 1.87 5.12 10.18
N ARG A 68 2.54 4.95 11.33
CA ARG A 68 3.58 5.88 11.78
C ARG A 68 4.84 5.74 10.93
N VAL A 69 5.38 6.88 10.51
CA VAL A 69 6.64 6.90 9.76
C VAL A 69 7.76 6.39 10.67
N HIS A 70 8.55 5.45 10.16
CA HIS A 70 9.71 4.92 10.87
C HIS A 70 10.68 6.06 11.21
N GLN A 71 11.31 6.03 12.39
CA GLN A 71 12.18 7.11 12.88
C GLN A 71 13.26 7.54 11.86
N HIS A 72 13.87 6.58 11.15
CA HIS A 72 14.88 6.89 10.12
C HIS A 72 14.31 7.60 8.89
N GLY A 73 13.02 7.45 8.58
CA GLY A 73 12.34 8.21 7.53
C GLY A 73 11.89 9.59 8.01
N ALA A 74 11.57 9.72 9.30
CA ALA A 74 11.09 10.96 9.91
C ALA A 74 12.20 12.02 10.09
N CYS A 75 13.47 11.61 10.09
CA CYS A 75 14.62 12.50 10.26
C CYS A 75 15.26 12.97 8.93
N ILE A 76 14.69 12.61 7.78
CA ILE A 76 15.22 13.03 6.47
C ILE A 76 14.73 14.46 6.19
N ALA A 77 15.66 15.41 6.12
CA ALA A 77 15.38 16.78 5.69
C ALA A 77 14.81 16.79 4.25
N ASP A 78 13.83 17.65 3.99
CA ASP A 78 13.18 17.84 2.68
C ASP A 78 12.44 16.63 2.09
N ASN A 79 12.02 15.68 2.93
CA ASN A 79 11.24 14.52 2.49
C ASN A 79 9.74 14.86 2.27
N THR A 80 9.45 15.83 1.39
CA THR A 80 8.11 16.35 1.11
C THR A 80 7.31 15.52 0.09
N GLN A 81 7.92 14.51 -0.54
CA GLN A 81 7.32 13.74 -1.64
C GLN A 81 7.02 12.27 -1.32
N GLN A 82 6.83 11.89 -0.05
CA GLN A 82 6.61 10.48 0.33
C GLN A 82 5.27 10.25 1.03
N ASP A 83 4.27 11.10 0.77
CA ASP A 83 2.92 11.00 1.34
C ASP A 83 2.93 10.86 2.87
N MET A 84 3.79 11.67 3.51
CA MET A 84 3.94 11.74 4.95
C MET A 84 3.45 13.09 5.45
N GLY A 85 2.80 13.11 6.60
CA GLY A 85 2.39 14.36 7.22
C GLY A 85 2.03 14.22 8.70
N ARG A 86 1.79 15.37 9.35
CA ARG A 86 1.67 15.51 10.80
C ARG A 86 0.23 15.25 11.25
N SER A 87 -0.01 14.12 11.89
CA SER A 87 -1.27 13.83 12.58
C SER A 87 -1.12 13.92 14.11
N ARG A 88 -2.20 13.65 14.85
CA ARG A 88 -2.16 13.53 16.32
C ARG A 88 -1.16 12.47 16.81
N GLY A 89 -0.85 11.49 15.96
CA GLY A 89 0.11 10.42 16.23
C GLY A 89 1.56 10.73 15.84
N GLY A 90 1.88 11.97 15.45
CA GLY A 90 3.20 12.36 14.95
C GLY A 90 3.26 12.32 13.41
N LEU A 91 4.45 12.07 12.85
CA LEU A 91 4.61 11.94 11.40
C LEU A 91 4.08 10.57 10.94
N THR A 92 3.09 10.59 10.06
CA THR A 92 2.28 9.42 9.66
C THR A 92 1.93 9.48 8.18
N SER A 93 1.65 8.31 7.61
CA SER A 93 1.05 8.13 6.28
C SER A 93 -0.24 7.35 6.41
N LYS A 94 -1.19 7.61 5.53
CA LYS A 94 -2.41 6.81 5.38
C LYS A 94 -2.26 5.87 4.20
N ILE A 95 -2.63 4.61 4.41
CA ILE A 95 -2.75 3.61 3.36
C ILE A 95 -4.23 3.41 3.11
N HIS A 96 -4.68 3.79 1.92
CA HIS A 96 -6.02 3.56 1.43
C HIS A 96 -6.02 2.28 0.62
N ALA A 97 -6.91 1.35 0.96
CA ALA A 97 -7.01 0.07 0.27
C ALA A 97 -8.41 -0.14 -0.27
N VAL A 98 -8.49 -0.41 -1.57
CA VAL A 98 -9.65 -1.04 -2.20
C VAL A 98 -9.39 -2.54 -2.21
N VAL A 99 -10.30 -3.32 -1.67
CA VAL A 99 -10.26 -4.78 -1.72
C VAL A 99 -11.54 -5.35 -2.32
N ASN A 100 -11.48 -6.55 -2.88
CA ASN A 100 -12.68 -7.25 -3.34
C ASN A 100 -13.38 -8.02 -2.20
N SER A 101 -14.47 -8.72 -2.52
CA SER A 101 -15.22 -9.60 -1.62
C SER A 101 -14.38 -10.68 -0.91
N ASN A 102 -13.22 -11.06 -1.46
CA ASN A 102 -12.30 -12.03 -0.89
C ASN A 102 -11.22 -11.39 0.01
N GLY A 103 -11.29 -10.08 0.24
CA GLY A 103 -10.30 -9.32 1.02
C GLY A 103 -8.98 -9.10 0.28
N LEU A 104 -8.96 -9.23 -1.05
CA LEU A 104 -7.74 -9.13 -1.84
C LEU A 104 -7.59 -7.72 -2.42
N PRO A 105 -6.38 -7.14 -2.35
CA PRO A 105 -6.14 -5.78 -2.78
C PRO A 105 -6.36 -5.64 -4.29
N VAL A 106 -7.21 -4.68 -4.64
CA VAL A 106 -7.51 -4.25 -6.01
C VAL A 106 -6.72 -2.98 -6.32
N HIS A 107 -6.70 -2.03 -5.39
CA HIS A 107 -5.98 -0.77 -5.55
C HIS A 107 -5.44 -0.31 -4.18
N LEU A 108 -4.24 0.25 -4.17
CA LEU A 108 -3.63 0.85 -2.99
C LEU A 108 -3.22 2.28 -3.32
N ALA A 109 -3.41 3.19 -2.38
CA ALA A 109 -2.92 4.54 -2.53
C ALA A 109 -2.51 5.14 -1.18
N LEU A 110 -1.67 6.16 -1.24
CA LEU A 110 -1.11 6.80 -0.06
C LEU A 110 -1.57 8.27 0.02
N THR A 111 -1.77 8.74 1.25
CA THR A 111 -1.85 10.18 1.52
C THR A 111 -1.07 10.54 2.78
N PRO A 112 -0.70 11.80 2.96
CA PRO A 112 -0.24 12.32 4.25
C PRO A 112 -1.23 12.02 5.39
N GLY A 113 -0.69 11.89 6.61
CA GLY A 113 -1.43 11.51 7.81
C GLY A 113 -2.60 12.42 8.20
N GLU A 114 -2.51 13.71 7.91
CA GLU A 114 -3.57 14.70 8.15
C GLU A 114 -4.61 14.80 7.04
N ALA A 115 -4.40 14.13 5.90
CA ALA A 115 -5.35 14.17 4.80
C ALA A 115 -6.67 13.52 5.19
N HIS A 116 -7.80 14.14 4.82
CA HIS A 116 -9.12 13.55 5.03
C HIS A 116 -9.34 12.38 4.06
N ASP A 117 -9.97 11.30 4.51
CA ASP A 117 -10.10 10.06 3.72
C ASP A 117 -10.93 10.26 2.45
N ASN A 118 -12.01 11.04 2.58
CA ASN A 118 -12.84 11.50 1.46
C ASN A 118 -12.05 12.16 0.30
N ARG A 119 -10.88 12.75 0.57
CA ARG A 119 -10.07 13.46 -0.44
C ARG A 119 -9.50 12.51 -1.49
N LEU A 120 -9.21 11.26 -1.11
CA LEU A 120 -8.71 10.24 -2.02
C LEU A 120 -9.82 9.35 -2.57
N CYS A 121 -11.01 9.41 -1.97
CA CYS A 121 -12.14 8.56 -2.36
C CYS A 121 -12.45 8.69 -3.85
N SER A 122 -12.43 9.88 -4.44
CA SER A 122 -12.72 10.07 -5.87
C SER A 122 -11.70 9.36 -6.78
N VAL A 123 -10.43 9.31 -6.36
CA VAL A 123 -9.36 8.60 -7.08
C VAL A 123 -9.49 7.09 -6.94
N LEU A 124 -9.91 6.61 -5.76
CA LEU A 124 -10.16 5.19 -5.54
C LEU A 124 -11.40 4.71 -6.29
N LEU A 125 -12.45 5.55 -6.32
CA LEU A 125 -13.71 5.29 -7.02
C LEU A 125 -13.55 5.22 -8.54
N SER A 126 -12.71 6.08 -9.12
CA SER A 126 -12.46 6.07 -10.58
C SER A 126 -11.77 4.79 -11.06
N ALA A 127 -11.15 4.03 -10.16
CA ALA A 127 -10.55 2.73 -10.44
C ALA A 127 -11.54 1.56 -10.33
N LEU A 128 -12.76 1.78 -9.83
CA LEU A 128 -13.76 0.72 -9.68
C LEU A 128 -14.52 0.50 -10.99
N LEU A 129 -14.98 -0.73 -11.21
CA LEU A 129 -15.77 -1.05 -12.39
C LEU A 129 -17.21 -0.53 -12.22
N PRO A 130 -17.89 -0.08 -13.29
CA PRO A 130 -19.31 0.26 -13.21
C PRO A 130 -20.16 -0.95 -12.75
N GLY A 131 -21.16 -0.69 -11.90
CA GLY A 131 -22.09 -1.72 -11.43
C GLY A 131 -21.59 -2.58 -10.26
N THR A 132 -20.45 -2.24 -9.66
CA THR A 132 -19.94 -2.89 -8.45
C THR A 132 -20.59 -2.31 -7.20
N MET A 133 -20.99 -3.17 -6.26
CA MET A 133 -21.42 -2.72 -4.93
C MET A 133 -20.21 -2.25 -4.12
N LEU A 134 -20.24 -1.01 -3.65
CA LEU A 134 -19.21 -0.46 -2.79
C LEU A 134 -19.64 -0.51 -1.32
N LEU A 135 -18.77 -1.06 -0.48
CA LEU A 135 -18.89 -0.99 0.98
C LEU A 135 -17.80 -0.08 1.53
N THR A 136 -18.19 0.84 2.39
CA THR A 136 -17.28 1.80 3.01
C THR A 136 -17.84 2.22 4.35
N ASP A 137 -16.98 2.69 5.25
CA ASP A 137 -17.43 3.25 6.51
C ASP A 137 -18.08 4.64 6.32
N ARG A 138 -18.69 5.18 7.39
CA ARG A 138 -19.34 6.50 7.37
C ARG A 138 -18.34 7.65 7.13
N GLY A 139 -17.04 7.45 7.32
CA GLY A 139 -16.01 8.45 7.04
C GLY A 139 -15.92 8.82 5.55
N TYR A 140 -16.46 7.96 4.68
CA TYR A 140 -16.59 8.19 3.24
C TYR A 140 -18.01 8.60 2.81
N ASP A 141 -18.91 8.91 3.75
CA ASP A 141 -20.25 9.38 3.41
C ASP A 141 -20.18 10.81 2.84
N ALA A 142 -20.52 10.98 1.56
CA ALA A 142 -20.53 12.27 0.89
C ALA A 142 -21.64 12.33 -0.15
N ASP A 143 -22.25 13.50 -0.32
CA ASP A 143 -23.38 13.69 -1.25
C ASP A 143 -23.03 13.37 -2.70
N TRP A 144 -21.76 13.46 -3.08
CA TRP A 144 -21.29 13.15 -4.44
C TRP A 144 -20.98 11.67 -4.68
N ILE A 145 -21.01 10.84 -3.63
CA ILE A 145 -20.83 9.38 -3.69
C ILE A 145 -22.19 8.66 -3.78
N ARG A 146 -23.26 9.31 -3.33
CA ARG A 146 -24.65 8.84 -3.45
C ARG A 146 -25.23 9.16 -4.83
#